data_AF-A0A1E5W5Z5-F1
#
_entry.id   AF-A0A1E5W5Z5-F1
#
_cell.length_a   1.000
_cell.length_b   1.000
_cell.length_c   1.000
_cell.angle_alpha   90.00
_cell.angle_beta   90.00
_cell.angle_gamma   90.00
#
_symmetry.space_group_name_H-M   'P 1'
#
loop_
_entity.id
_entity.type
_entity.pdbx_description
1 polymer ?
#
loop_
_entity_poly.entity_id
_entity_poly.type
_entity_poly.pdbx_seq_one_letter_code
_entity_poly.pdbx_strand_id
1 'polypeptide(L)'
;MAAASSSSPSTPRPSSVEHTKVPTGLEKLLLREERGWSAEAIFKPPKAICCGIPICFPQFGTQGNLEKHGFARNRSWAIDDNPPPLPVNTAIKTFADLILKPSEEDLKIWPHSFEFRLRIALAPGGDLLLTSRIRNTNTDGRPFSFTFAYHTYLSVSDISEIRIEGLETLDYIDNLNEKERFTEQGDAIVFEAEVDKIYLDAPSKIAIIDHGKKRTYVLRKDGLPDTVVWNPWDKKSKIMQDLGDEEYKHMLCVEPAAVEKPITLKPGEEWKGRMEISVVPSSYCSGQLDPEKVLQG
;
A
#
# COMPACT_ATOMS: atom_id res chain seq x y z
N MET A 1 -56.41 -4.90 34.17
CA MET A 1 -56.26 -3.66 33.38
C MET A 1 -55.20 -2.81 34.07
N ALA A 2 -54.12 -2.33 33.48
CA ALA A 2 -53.59 -2.50 32.13
C ALA A 2 -52.07 -2.19 32.18
N ALA A 3 -51.33 -2.98 31.39
CA ALA A 3 -50.09 -2.70 30.65
C ALA A 3 -48.98 -1.83 31.26
N ALA A 4 -47.87 -2.48 31.63
CA ALA A 4 -46.53 -1.89 31.56
C ALA A 4 -45.98 -2.07 30.13
N SER A 5 -45.62 -0.97 29.47
CA SER A 5 -45.01 -0.95 28.12
C SER A 5 -43.52 -1.31 28.19
N SER A 6 -43.15 -2.43 27.59
CA SER A 6 -41.75 -2.84 27.36
C SER A 6 -41.16 -2.06 26.18
N SER A 7 -40.11 -1.26 26.42
CA SER A 7 -39.25 -0.74 25.35
C SER A 7 -38.13 -1.74 25.07
N SER A 8 -38.12 -2.30 23.87
CA SER A 8 -37.02 -3.11 23.35
C SER A 8 -35.83 -2.19 22.99
N PRO A 9 -34.57 -2.53 23.30
CA PRO A 9 -33.43 -1.80 22.79
C PRO A 9 -33.29 -2.09 21.28
N SER A 10 -33.38 -1.05 20.46
CA SER A 10 -33.05 -1.11 19.03
C SER A 10 -31.57 -1.42 18.86
N THR A 11 -31.24 -2.56 18.26
CA THR A 11 -29.90 -2.85 17.75
C THR A 11 -29.61 -1.88 16.60
N PRO A 12 -28.51 -1.11 16.62
CA PRO A 12 -28.16 -0.28 15.49
C PRO A 12 -27.67 -1.18 14.35
N ARG A 13 -28.27 -1.06 13.15
CA ARG A 13 -27.69 -1.61 11.93
C ARG A 13 -26.38 -0.89 11.63
N PRO A 14 -25.30 -1.57 11.24
CA PRO A 14 -24.14 -0.90 10.68
C PRO A 14 -24.49 -0.47 9.26
N SER A 15 -24.87 0.80 9.06
CA SER A 15 -24.87 1.41 7.73
C SER A 15 -23.49 1.98 7.45
N SER A 16 -22.68 1.26 6.68
CA SER A 16 -21.27 1.53 6.36
C SER A 16 -21.06 2.50 5.17
N VAL A 17 -22.07 3.29 4.80
CA VAL A 17 -21.97 4.20 3.65
C VAL A 17 -22.41 5.59 4.07
N GLU A 18 -21.46 6.53 4.05
CA GLU A 18 -21.72 7.94 4.29
C GLU A 18 -21.53 8.70 2.97
N HIS A 19 -22.58 9.41 2.55
CA HIS A 19 -22.52 10.28 1.38
C HIS A 19 -22.08 11.67 1.82
N THR A 20 -20.99 12.20 1.23
CA THR A 20 -20.61 13.61 1.42
C THR A 20 -20.43 14.30 0.08
N LYS A 21 -20.88 15.55 0.01
CA LYS A 21 -20.77 16.41 -1.17
C LYS A 21 -19.57 17.34 -1.00
N VAL A 22 -18.68 17.32 -1.99
CA VAL A 22 -17.64 18.35 -2.12
C VAL A 22 -18.21 19.63 -2.76
N PRO A 23 -17.54 20.79 -2.65
CA PRO A 23 -18.01 22.07 -3.19
C PRO A 23 -18.30 22.06 -4.70
N THR A 24 -17.80 21.06 -5.43
CA THR A 24 -18.02 20.86 -6.88
C THR A 24 -19.26 20.02 -7.22
N GLY A 25 -20.01 19.53 -6.22
CA GLY A 25 -21.29 18.82 -6.43
C GLY A 25 -21.18 17.33 -6.80
N LEU A 26 -19.97 16.76 -6.90
CA LEU A 26 -19.76 15.33 -7.11
C LEU A 26 -20.00 14.54 -5.81
N GLU A 27 -20.75 13.43 -5.88
CA GLU A 27 -20.94 12.51 -4.76
C GLU A 27 -19.70 11.63 -4.61
N LYS A 28 -19.07 11.66 -3.43
CA LYS A 28 -18.02 10.71 -3.06
C LYS A 28 -18.66 9.50 -2.38
N LEU A 29 -18.53 8.32 -2.98
CA LEU A 29 -18.87 7.06 -2.31
C LEU A 29 -17.71 6.69 -1.38
N LEU A 30 -17.90 6.83 -0.07
CA LEU A 30 -16.96 6.34 0.94
C LEU A 30 -17.46 4.96 1.42
N LEU A 31 -16.79 3.90 1.01
CA LEU A 31 -17.02 2.56 1.55
C LEU A 31 -16.31 2.46 2.91
N ARG A 32 -17.07 2.41 4.02
CA ARG A 32 -16.53 2.23 5.38
C ARG A 32 -16.55 0.78 5.83
N GLU A 33 -15.38 0.17 5.94
CA GLU A 33 -15.15 -0.92 6.91
C GLU A 33 -13.91 -0.57 7.75
N GLU A 34 -13.93 -0.93 9.03
CA GLU A 34 -12.93 -0.65 10.08
C GLU A 34 -11.52 -1.24 9.83
N ARG A 35 -11.19 -1.66 8.60
CA ARG A 35 -10.02 -2.48 8.30
C ARG A 35 -8.94 -1.65 7.60
N GLY A 36 -7.99 -1.13 8.39
CA GLY A 36 -6.69 -0.64 7.91
C GLY A 36 -6.53 0.87 7.89
N TRP A 37 -7.26 1.58 8.76
CA TRP A 37 -7.24 3.03 8.83
C TRP A 37 -6.74 3.50 10.19
N SER A 38 -6.01 4.61 10.21
CA SER A 38 -5.88 5.40 11.42
C SER A 38 -7.18 6.16 11.68
N ALA A 39 -7.70 6.10 12.91
CA ALA A 39 -8.82 6.90 13.36
C ALA A 39 -8.51 8.41 13.30
N GLU A 40 -7.23 8.77 13.40
CA GLU A 40 -6.72 10.14 13.38
C GLU A 40 -6.23 10.58 11.98
N ALA A 41 -6.45 9.76 10.94
CA ALA A 41 -6.03 10.10 9.58
C ALA A 41 -6.64 11.44 9.12
N ILE A 42 -5.77 12.39 8.74
CA ILE A 42 -6.20 13.72 8.29
C ILE A 42 -6.55 13.70 6.80
N PHE A 43 -7.85 13.71 6.48
CA PHE A 43 -8.36 13.76 5.10
C PHE A 43 -8.52 15.20 4.56
N LYS A 44 -7.51 16.05 4.78
CA LYS A 44 -7.52 17.44 4.29
C LYS A 44 -6.42 17.63 3.24
N PRO A 45 -6.77 17.82 1.96
CA PRO A 45 -5.79 18.24 0.95
C PRO A 45 -5.05 19.50 1.43
N PRO A 46 -3.73 19.62 1.18
CA PRO A 46 -2.88 18.73 0.39
C PRO A 46 -2.14 17.64 1.21
N LYS A 47 -2.47 17.42 2.49
CA LYS A 47 -1.73 16.50 3.35
C LYS A 47 -1.96 15.04 2.93
N ALA A 48 -0.87 14.27 2.83
CA ALA A 48 -0.93 12.83 2.60
C ALA A 48 -1.77 12.11 3.67
N ILE A 49 -2.48 11.07 3.25
CA ILE A 49 -3.28 10.22 4.14
C ILE A 49 -2.38 9.10 4.69
N CYS A 50 -2.34 8.93 6.01
CA CYS A 50 -1.56 7.88 6.69
C CYS A 50 -2.32 6.53 6.77
N CYS A 51 -2.96 6.12 5.68
CA CYS A 51 -3.58 4.81 5.55
C CYS A 51 -3.78 4.41 4.08
N GLY A 52 -4.20 3.18 3.83
CA GLY A 52 -4.43 2.67 2.47
C GLY A 52 -3.13 2.44 1.71
N ILE A 53 -3.01 2.95 0.49
CA ILE A 53 -1.85 2.75 -0.38
C ILE A 53 -1.39 4.10 -0.97
N PRO A 54 -0.75 4.99 -0.19
CA PRO A 54 -0.12 6.18 -0.73
C PRO A 54 0.94 5.84 -1.76
N ILE A 55 1.06 6.67 -2.80
CA ILE A 55 2.05 6.51 -3.86
C ILE A 55 3.25 7.41 -3.57
N CYS A 56 4.42 6.81 -3.38
CA CYS A 56 5.69 7.55 -3.31
C CYS A 56 6.22 7.75 -4.73
N PHE A 57 6.16 8.97 -5.24
CA PHE A 57 6.72 9.35 -6.54
C PHE A 57 6.93 10.87 -6.58
N PRO A 58 8.03 11.36 -7.18
CA PRO A 58 9.13 10.63 -7.83
C PRO A 58 10.28 10.27 -6.89
N GLN A 59 10.04 10.34 -5.57
CA GLN A 59 11.05 10.11 -4.55
C GLN A 59 10.47 9.24 -3.44
N PHE A 60 11.25 8.27 -2.96
CA PHE A 60 11.03 7.56 -1.72
C PHE A 60 11.83 8.20 -0.58
N GLY A 61 11.21 8.31 0.59
CA GLY A 61 11.83 8.93 1.77
C GLY A 61 12.39 10.32 1.46
N THR A 62 13.59 10.59 1.98
CA THR A 62 14.32 11.85 1.81
C THR A 62 15.56 11.67 0.91
N GLN A 63 15.52 10.74 -0.05
CA GLN A 63 16.68 10.40 -0.89
C GLN A 63 17.05 11.46 -1.95
N GLY A 64 16.26 12.52 -2.08
CA GLY A 64 16.54 13.65 -2.97
C GLY A 64 16.00 14.96 -2.40
N ASN A 65 15.90 15.98 -3.26
CA ASN A 65 15.59 17.36 -2.83
C ASN A 65 14.09 17.65 -2.71
N LEU A 66 13.22 16.67 -2.94
CA LEU A 66 11.78 16.83 -2.78
C LEU A 66 11.34 16.54 -1.35
N GLU A 67 10.12 16.96 -1.02
CA GLU A 67 9.47 16.56 0.23
C GLU A 67 9.48 15.03 0.40
N LYS A 68 9.43 14.59 1.66
CA LYS A 68 9.46 13.16 2.00
C LYS A 68 8.38 12.41 1.22
N HIS A 69 8.80 11.37 0.49
CA HIS A 69 7.99 10.54 -0.42
C HIS A 69 7.44 11.23 -1.68
N GLY A 70 8.03 12.35 -2.09
CA GLY A 70 7.64 13.08 -3.28
C GLY A 70 6.25 13.70 -3.14
N PHE A 71 5.60 13.97 -4.28
CA PHE A 71 4.38 14.76 -4.33
C PHE A 71 3.16 14.02 -4.86
N ALA A 72 3.28 12.85 -5.50
CA ALA A 72 2.14 12.18 -6.15
C ALA A 72 0.96 11.90 -5.19
N ARG A 73 1.25 11.54 -3.94
CA ARG A 73 0.25 11.35 -2.87
C ARG A 73 -0.44 12.63 -2.36
N ASN A 74 0.11 13.79 -2.71
CA ASN A 74 -0.37 15.12 -2.34
C ASN A 74 -1.06 15.83 -3.51
N ARG A 75 -1.29 15.14 -4.63
CA ARG A 75 -1.94 15.69 -5.83
C ARG A 75 -3.30 15.06 -6.07
N SER A 76 -4.19 15.81 -6.71
CA SER A 76 -5.45 15.27 -7.22
C SER A 76 -5.20 14.59 -8.56
N TRP A 77 -5.68 13.36 -8.69
CA TRP A 77 -5.60 12.58 -9.91
C TRP A 77 -6.89 12.74 -10.70
N ALA A 78 -6.77 12.79 -12.03
CA ALA A 78 -7.93 12.77 -12.92
C ALA A 78 -8.30 11.32 -13.26
N ILE A 79 -9.57 11.06 -13.53
CA ILE A 79 -10.00 9.81 -14.17
C ILE A 79 -9.49 9.84 -15.62
N ASP A 80 -8.85 8.76 -16.07
CA ASP A 80 -8.44 8.57 -17.46
C ASP A 80 -9.54 7.78 -18.19
N ASP A 81 -10.47 8.50 -18.84
CA ASP A 81 -11.60 7.88 -19.53
C ASP A 81 -11.19 7.08 -20.78
N ASN A 82 -9.98 7.34 -21.31
CA ASN A 82 -9.47 6.72 -22.54
C ASN A 82 -8.02 6.23 -22.36
N PRO A 83 -7.80 5.29 -21.42
CA PRO A 83 -6.47 4.82 -21.11
C PRO A 83 -5.92 3.99 -22.27
N PRO A 84 -4.61 4.11 -22.60
CA PRO A 84 -3.98 3.22 -23.56
C PRO A 84 -4.19 1.75 -23.15
N PRO A 85 -4.48 0.83 -24.10
CA PRO A 85 -4.75 -0.56 -23.80
C PRO A 85 -3.70 -1.16 -22.87
N LEU A 86 -4.17 -1.78 -21.78
CA LEU A 86 -3.33 -2.56 -20.88
C LEU A 86 -3.81 -4.00 -20.98
N PRO A 87 -2.93 -4.97 -21.34
CA PRO A 87 -3.30 -6.37 -21.30
C PRO A 87 -3.69 -6.73 -19.88
N VAL A 88 -4.99 -6.91 -19.66
CA VAL A 88 -5.55 -7.40 -18.40
C VAL A 88 -6.15 -8.78 -18.65
N ASN A 89 -6.17 -9.59 -17.61
CA ASN A 89 -6.95 -10.82 -17.63
C ASN A 89 -8.40 -10.45 -18.00
N THR A 90 -8.94 -11.07 -19.05
CA THR A 90 -10.30 -10.80 -19.56
C THR A 90 -11.40 -11.08 -18.53
N ALA A 91 -11.08 -11.83 -17.47
CA ALA A 91 -11.95 -12.02 -16.31
C ALA A 91 -12.10 -10.77 -15.42
N ILE A 92 -11.14 -9.84 -15.46
CA ILE A 92 -11.16 -8.60 -14.69
C ILE A 92 -12.02 -7.57 -15.43
N LYS A 93 -13.24 -7.36 -14.93
CA LYS A 93 -14.20 -6.40 -15.49
C LYS A 93 -14.35 -5.12 -14.67
N THR A 94 -13.82 -5.11 -13.44
CA THR A 94 -13.94 -4.00 -12.50
C THR A 94 -12.59 -3.32 -12.36
N PHE A 95 -12.45 -2.14 -12.95
CA PHE A 95 -11.25 -1.32 -12.84
C PHE A 95 -11.57 0.18 -12.96
N ALA A 96 -10.67 1.01 -12.45
CA ALA A 96 -10.63 2.45 -12.66
C ALA A 96 -9.23 2.84 -13.12
N ASP A 97 -9.15 3.74 -14.09
CA ASP A 97 -7.90 4.31 -14.57
C ASP A 97 -7.80 5.76 -14.12
N LEU A 98 -6.64 6.11 -13.56
CA LEU A 98 -6.32 7.44 -13.10
C LEU A 98 -5.07 7.94 -13.82
N ILE A 99 -4.97 9.25 -14.00
CA ILE A 99 -3.81 9.91 -14.58
C ILE A 99 -3.40 11.14 -13.76
N LEU A 100 -2.09 11.25 -13.55
CA LEU A 100 -1.41 12.42 -13.00
C LEU A 100 -0.46 12.97 -14.07
N LYS A 101 -0.58 14.27 -14.32
CA LYS A 101 0.32 15.06 -15.17
C LYS A 101 0.91 16.18 -14.30
N PRO A 102 2.13 16.66 -14.59
CA PRO A 102 2.71 17.74 -13.81
C PRO A 102 1.89 19.02 -13.95
N SER A 103 1.66 19.69 -12.83
CA SER A 103 1.19 21.07 -12.79
C SER A 103 2.35 22.06 -12.97
N GLU A 104 2.05 23.34 -13.20
CA GLU A 104 3.08 24.39 -13.22
C GLU A 104 3.87 24.48 -11.91
N GLU A 105 3.25 24.14 -10.77
CA GLU A 105 3.94 24.10 -9.46
C GLU A 105 4.88 22.91 -9.35
N ASP A 106 4.49 21.74 -9.88
CA ASP A 106 5.35 20.55 -9.90
C ASP A 106 6.60 20.80 -10.75
N LEU A 107 6.45 21.46 -11.90
CA LEU A 107 7.57 21.79 -12.79
C LEU A 107 8.57 22.77 -12.16
N LYS A 108 8.18 23.53 -11.12
CA LYS A 108 9.10 24.42 -10.39
C LYS A 108 10.04 23.63 -9.47
N ILE A 109 9.55 22.55 -8.86
CA ILE A 109 10.33 21.75 -7.89
C ILE A 109 10.97 20.51 -8.53
N TRP A 110 10.37 19.99 -9.61
CA TRP A 110 10.85 18.85 -10.36
C TRP A 110 10.59 19.09 -11.86
N PRO A 111 11.55 19.69 -12.59
CA PRO A 111 11.34 20.23 -13.94
C PRO A 111 11.37 19.16 -15.03
N HIS A 112 10.50 18.15 -14.89
CA HIS A 112 10.34 17.04 -15.81
C HIS A 112 8.88 16.87 -16.19
N SER A 113 8.62 16.77 -17.49
CA SER A 113 7.31 16.39 -18.03
C SER A 113 7.15 14.88 -18.00
N PHE A 114 6.02 14.43 -17.43
CA PHE A 114 5.69 13.02 -17.34
C PHE A 114 4.19 12.79 -17.53
N GLU A 115 3.83 11.54 -17.82
CA GLU A 115 2.47 11.04 -17.61
C GLU A 115 2.55 9.84 -16.68
N PHE A 116 1.86 9.92 -15.54
CA PHE A 116 1.74 8.80 -14.61
C PHE A 116 0.30 8.29 -14.64
N ARG A 117 0.10 7.11 -15.21
CA ARG A 117 -1.18 6.39 -15.17
C ARG A 117 -1.18 5.31 -14.10
N LEU A 118 -2.28 5.20 -13.35
CA LEU A 118 -2.51 4.16 -12.36
C LEU A 118 -3.82 3.45 -12.71
N ARG A 119 -3.76 2.15 -12.97
CA ARG A 119 -4.93 1.29 -13.01
C ARG A 119 -5.13 0.61 -11.66
N ILE A 120 -6.34 0.74 -11.13
CA ILE A 120 -6.82 0.02 -9.95
C ILE A 120 -7.82 -1.02 -10.45
N ALA A 121 -7.59 -2.29 -10.18
CA ALA A 121 -8.46 -3.38 -10.64
C ALA A 121 -8.80 -4.33 -9.49
N LEU A 122 -10.04 -4.82 -9.48
CA LEU A 122 -10.51 -5.84 -8.55
C LEU A 122 -10.82 -7.12 -9.34
N ALA A 123 -10.09 -8.18 -9.03
CA ALA A 123 -10.34 -9.48 -9.63
C ALA A 123 -11.60 -10.13 -9.01
N PRO A 124 -12.27 -11.05 -9.72
CA PRO A 124 -13.45 -11.75 -9.19
C PRO A 124 -13.21 -12.48 -7.86
N GLY A 125 -11.97 -12.91 -7.59
CA GLY A 125 -11.57 -13.55 -6.33
C GLY A 125 -11.37 -12.59 -5.15
N GLY A 126 -11.54 -11.28 -5.36
CA GLY A 126 -11.29 -10.25 -4.34
C GLY A 126 -9.85 -9.72 -4.32
N ASP A 127 -9.00 -10.16 -5.25
CA ASP A 127 -7.63 -9.65 -5.35
C ASP A 127 -7.61 -8.20 -5.82
N LEU A 128 -6.80 -7.37 -5.16
CA LEU A 128 -6.54 -5.99 -5.56
C LEU A 128 -5.29 -5.94 -6.42
N LEU A 129 -5.41 -5.38 -7.62
CA LEU A 129 -4.30 -5.18 -8.55
C LEU A 129 -4.10 -3.69 -8.79
N LEU A 130 -2.87 -3.22 -8.58
CA LEU A 130 -2.43 -1.88 -8.97
C LEU A 130 -1.40 -2.00 -10.08
N THR A 131 -1.55 -1.23 -11.15
CA THR A 131 -0.54 -1.11 -12.22
C THR A 131 -0.23 0.35 -12.48
N SER A 132 0.98 0.77 -12.13
CA SER A 132 1.54 2.08 -12.42
C SER A 132 2.30 2.05 -13.74
N ARG A 133 2.06 3.04 -14.61
CA ARG A 133 2.84 3.32 -15.81
C ARG A 133 3.31 4.77 -15.78
N ILE A 134 4.61 4.99 -15.83
CA ILE A 134 5.20 6.32 -15.82
C ILE A 134 5.97 6.50 -17.11
N ARG A 135 5.58 7.50 -17.90
CA ARG A 135 6.20 7.82 -19.18
C ARG A 135 6.91 9.16 -19.11
N ASN A 136 8.12 9.21 -19.65
CA ASN A 136 8.82 10.47 -19.85
C ASN A 136 8.27 11.17 -21.11
N THR A 137 7.68 12.35 -20.93
CA THR A 137 7.09 13.16 -22.00
C THR A 137 7.84 14.46 -22.27
N ASN A 138 9.08 14.58 -21.78
CA ASN A 138 9.95 15.71 -22.13
C ASN A 138 10.15 15.80 -23.65
N THR A 139 9.92 16.99 -24.20
CA THR A 139 10.13 17.30 -25.62
C THR A 139 11.55 17.82 -25.91
N ASP A 140 12.31 18.14 -24.86
CA ASP A 140 13.65 18.72 -24.94
C ASP A 140 14.78 17.68 -24.95
N GLY A 141 14.44 16.40 -25.03
CA GLY A 141 15.42 15.32 -25.09
C GLY A 141 15.97 14.85 -23.73
N ARG A 142 15.53 15.43 -22.60
CA ARG A 142 16.12 15.11 -21.29
C ARG A 142 15.55 13.83 -20.65
N PRO A 143 16.41 12.90 -20.19
CA PRO A 143 15.98 11.82 -19.31
C PRO A 143 15.65 12.34 -17.91
N PHE A 144 14.92 11.55 -17.12
CA PHE A 144 14.82 11.76 -15.68
C PHE A 144 14.91 10.44 -14.94
N SER A 145 15.29 10.53 -13.67
CA SER A 145 15.34 9.39 -12.76
C SER A 145 14.37 9.60 -11.59
N PHE A 146 13.81 8.51 -11.07
CA PHE A 146 12.89 8.53 -9.95
C PHE A 146 12.99 7.25 -9.11
N THR A 147 12.56 7.34 -7.86
CA THR A 147 12.26 6.18 -7.02
C THR A 147 10.76 6.07 -6.81
N PHE A 148 10.29 4.87 -6.49
CA PHE A 148 8.88 4.54 -6.43
C PHE A 148 8.56 3.59 -5.28
N ALA A 149 7.41 3.76 -4.62
CA ALA A 149 6.85 2.75 -3.71
C ALA A 149 5.32 2.81 -3.67
N TYR A 150 4.70 1.64 -3.53
CA TYR A 150 3.32 1.51 -3.05
C TYR A 150 3.34 1.39 -1.53
N HIS A 151 3.12 2.49 -0.81
CA HIS A 151 3.24 2.54 0.66
C HIS A 151 2.06 1.85 1.36
N THR A 152 1.98 0.53 1.23
CA THR A 152 0.77 -0.26 1.49
C THR A 152 0.62 -0.54 2.98
N TYR A 153 -0.34 0.13 3.62
CA TYR A 153 -0.77 -0.14 4.99
C TYR A 153 -1.70 -1.35 5.02
N LEU A 154 -1.26 -2.44 5.63
CA LEU A 154 -2.07 -3.63 5.90
C LEU A 154 -2.67 -3.54 7.31
N SER A 155 -3.98 -3.75 7.41
CA SER A 155 -4.61 -4.04 8.70
C SER A 155 -4.16 -5.41 9.18
N VAL A 156 -3.66 -5.53 10.39
CA VAL A 156 -3.24 -6.81 10.98
C VAL A 156 -4.01 -7.08 12.28
N SER A 157 -3.92 -8.28 12.87
CA SER A 157 -4.57 -8.57 14.16
C SER A 157 -3.84 -7.89 15.32
N ASP A 158 -2.55 -8.17 15.43
CA ASP A 158 -1.61 -7.72 16.43
C ASP A 158 -0.23 -7.84 15.80
N ILE A 159 0.52 -6.74 15.72
CA ILE A 159 1.85 -6.67 15.08
C ILE A 159 2.83 -7.71 15.65
N SER A 160 2.71 -8.05 16.94
CA SER A 160 3.57 -9.04 17.59
C SER A 160 3.30 -10.48 17.13
N GLU A 161 2.14 -10.73 16.52
CA GLU A 161 1.70 -12.03 16.00
C GLU A 161 1.83 -12.13 14.46
N ILE A 162 2.49 -11.14 13.83
CA ILE A 162 2.70 -11.11 12.38
C ILE A 162 4.06 -11.67 12.02
N ARG A 163 4.07 -12.51 10.99
CA ARG A 163 5.28 -13.05 10.37
C ARG A 163 5.30 -12.69 8.90
N ILE A 164 6.43 -12.18 8.38
CA ILE A 164 6.64 -12.04 6.94
C ILE A 164 7.59 -13.14 6.48
N GLU A 165 7.19 -13.85 5.42
CA GLU A 165 8.01 -14.83 4.73
C GLU A 165 8.35 -14.39 3.31
N GLY A 166 9.54 -14.78 2.83
CA GLY A 166 10.11 -14.45 1.52
C GLY A 166 11.15 -13.32 1.53
N LEU A 167 11.53 -12.82 2.71
CA LEU A 167 12.55 -11.77 2.86
C LEU A 167 13.78 -12.26 3.64
N GLU A 168 13.82 -13.56 3.98
CA GLU A 168 14.90 -14.21 4.69
C GLU A 168 16.18 -14.16 3.86
N THR A 169 17.34 -14.07 4.51
CA THR A 169 18.66 -14.08 3.86
C THR A 169 18.96 -12.93 2.91
N LEU A 170 18.03 -12.00 2.72
CA LEU A 170 18.22 -10.84 1.86
C LEU A 170 19.02 -9.75 2.55
N ASP A 171 19.77 -9.00 1.75
CA ASP A 171 20.33 -7.73 2.18
C ASP A 171 19.21 -6.70 2.37
N TYR A 172 19.30 -5.89 3.42
CA TYR A 172 18.42 -4.75 3.64
C TYR A 172 19.20 -3.51 4.06
N ILE A 173 18.63 -2.34 3.78
CA ILE A 173 19.08 -1.05 4.31
C ILE A 173 18.23 -0.71 5.53
N ASP A 174 18.87 -0.38 6.64
CA ASP A 174 18.19 -0.02 7.89
C ASP A 174 18.11 1.51 8.04
N ASN A 175 16.91 2.08 7.87
CA ASN A 175 16.71 3.52 8.01
C ASN A 175 16.82 4.00 9.47
N LEU A 176 16.77 3.09 10.46
CA LEU A 176 16.95 3.42 11.87
C LEU A 176 18.43 3.41 12.29
N ASN A 177 19.29 2.77 11.49
CA ASN A 177 20.73 2.67 11.74
C ASN A 177 21.54 3.27 10.59
N GLU A 178 21.43 4.59 10.41
CA GLU A 178 22.22 5.39 9.46
C GLU A 178 22.19 4.92 7.99
N LYS A 179 21.17 4.13 7.60
CA LYS A 179 21.08 3.49 6.27
C LYS A 179 22.22 2.50 6.00
N GLU A 180 22.76 1.89 7.04
CA GLU A 180 23.70 0.79 6.90
C GLU A 180 23.04 -0.44 6.28
N ARG A 181 23.84 -1.24 5.57
CA ARG A 181 23.41 -2.48 4.94
C ARG A 181 23.70 -3.67 5.85
N PHE A 182 22.70 -4.52 6.01
CA PHE A 182 22.75 -5.76 6.77
C PHE A 182 22.18 -6.91 5.94
N THR A 183 22.37 -8.14 6.41
CA THR A 183 21.75 -9.34 5.82
C THR A 183 20.83 -9.97 6.85
N GLU A 184 19.57 -10.21 6.48
CA GLU A 184 18.58 -10.85 7.34
C GLU A 184 18.98 -12.29 7.68
N GLN A 185 18.86 -12.68 8.95
CA GLN A 185 19.27 -14.00 9.43
C GLN A 185 18.11 -14.82 9.98
N GLY A 186 16.96 -14.20 10.24
CA GLY A 186 15.78 -14.91 10.75
C GLY A 186 15.10 -15.76 9.67
N ASP A 187 14.45 -16.84 10.10
CA ASP A 187 13.60 -17.70 9.25
C ASP A 187 12.29 -17.01 8.82
N ALA A 188 11.96 -15.87 9.43
CA ALA A 188 10.86 -14.99 9.08
C ALA A 188 11.11 -13.62 9.71
N ILE A 189 10.50 -12.56 9.17
CA ILE A 189 10.51 -11.24 9.80
C ILE A 189 9.44 -11.21 10.88
N VAL A 190 9.85 -10.85 12.10
CA VAL A 190 9.00 -10.66 13.28
C VAL A 190 9.20 -9.26 13.85
N PHE A 191 8.27 -8.81 14.70
CA PHE A 191 8.24 -7.43 15.18
C PHE A 191 8.29 -7.36 16.70
N GLU A 192 9.44 -6.91 17.23
CA GLU A 192 9.66 -6.69 18.67
C GLU A 192 10.00 -5.22 18.98
N ALA A 193 10.16 -4.39 17.95
CA ALA A 193 10.55 -2.98 18.03
C ALA A 193 10.15 -2.23 16.74
N GLU A 194 10.50 -0.93 16.67
CA GLU A 194 10.39 -0.14 15.45
C GLU A 194 11.18 -0.79 14.31
N VAL A 195 10.57 -0.87 13.13
CA VAL A 195 11.19 -1.41 11.92
C VAL A 195 11.01 -0.38 10.82
N ASP A 196 12.10 -0.06 10.12
CA ASP A 196 12.11 0.75 8.90
C ASP A 196 13.22 0.22 7.98
N LYS A 197 12.94 -0.90 7.32
CA LYS A 197 13.92 -1.67 6.54
C LYS A 197 13.55 -1.70 5.06
N ILE A 198 14.54 -1.57 4.18
CA ILE A 198 14.39 -1.70 2.73
C ILE A 198 15.11 -2.98 2.30
N TYR A 199 14.38 -4.07 2.10
CA TYR A 199 14.90 -5.33 1.58
C TYR A 199 15.17 -5.21 0.08
N LEU A 200 16.40 -5.55 -0.32
CA LEU A 200 16.93 -5.33 -1.66
C LEU A 200 16.73 -6.56 -2.54
N ASP A 201 16.44 -6.33 -3.83
CA ASP A 201 16.28 -7.40 -4.83
C ASP A 201 15.32 -8.54 -4.35
N ALA A 202 14.29 -8.15 -3.60
CA ALA A 202 13.31 -9.05 -2.99
C ALA A 202 12.51 -9.86 -4.03
N PRO A 203 12.07 -11.08 -3.71
CA PRO A 203 11.34 -11.92 -4.64
C PRO A 203 10.01 -11.30 -5.06
N SER A 204 9.46 -11.80 -6.17
CA SER A 204 8.19 -11.30 -6.72
C SER A 204 6.96 -11.70 -5.89
N LYS A 205 7.11 -12.52 -4.84
CA LYS A 205 6.03 -13.00 -3.97
C LYS A 205 6.49 -12.95 -2.52
N ILE A 206 5.69 -12.31 -1.66
CA ILE A 206 5.91 -12.18 -0.22
C ILE A 206 4.63 -12.61 0.50
N ALA A 207 4.76 -13.35 1.60
CA ALA A 207 3.63 -13.78 2.41
C ALA A 207 3.65 -13.06 3.75
N ILE A 208 2.54 -12.42 4.12
CA ILE A 208 2.36 -11.76 5.42
C ILE A 208 1.31 -12.56 6.17
N ILE A 209 1.74 -13.33 7.16
CA ILE A 209 0.92 -14.27 7.93
C ILE A 209 0.38 -13.55 9.16
N ASP A 210 -0.94 -13.50 9.26
CA ASP A 210 -1.71 -12.92 10.36
C ASP A 210 -2.41 -14.06 11.11
N HIS A 211 -1.73 -14.56 12.16
CA HIS A 211 -2.22 -15.70 12.93
C HIS A 211 -3.54 -15.39 13.65
N GLY A 212 -3.68 -14.18 14.21
CA GLY A 212 -4.87 -13.78 14.95
C GLY A 212 -6.12 -13.74 14.08
N LYS A 213 -6.01 -13.31 12.81
CA LYS A 213 -7.13 -13.35 11.85
C LYS A 213 -7.14 -14.60 10.96
N LYS A 214 -6.26 -15.58 11.21
CA LYS A 214 -6.15 -16.86 10.47
C LYS A 214 -6.06 -16.68 8.94
N ARG A 215 -5.31 -15.67 8.50
CA ARG A 215 -5.19 -15.32 7.09
C ARG A 215 -3.76 -14.97 6.71
N THR A 216 -3.48 -15.04 5.42
CA THR A 216 -2.22 -14.60 4.83
C THR A 216 -2.53 -13.59 3.75
N TYR A 217 -1.91 -12.40 3.83
CA TYR A 217 -1.80 -11.54 2.67
C TYR A 217 -0.70 -12.10 1.76
N VAL A 218 -1.04 -12.36 0.50
CA VAL A 218 -0.07 -12.74 -0.52
C VAL A 218 0.17 -11.53 -1.41
N LEU A 219 1.33 -10.92 -1.26
CA LEU A 219 1.77 -9.77 -2.02
C LEU A 219 2.58 -10.27 -3.22
N ARG A 220 2.19 -9.87 -4.43
CA ARG A 220 2.96 -10.13 -5.66
C ARG A 220 3.38 -8.82 -6.29
N LYS A 221 4.63 -8.75 -6.77
CA LYS A 221 5.20 -7.55 -7.38
C LYS A 221 5.95 -7.84 -8.68
N ASP A 222 5.88 -6.89 -9.61
CA ASP A 222 6.61 -6.88 -10.88
C ASP A 222 7.11 -5.47 -11.19
N GLY A 223 8.31 -5.35 -11.75
CA GLY A 223 8.97 -4.05 -12.01
C GLY A 223 9.40 -3.27 -10.75
N LEU A 224 9.31 -3.90 -9.58
CA LEU A 224 9.58 -3.33 -8.25
C LEU A 224 10.58 -4.25 -7.55
N PRO A 225 11.89 -3.99 -7.63
CA PRO A 225 12.92 -4.90 -7.11
C PRO A 225 12.92 -4.96 -5.58
N ASP A 226 12.62 -3.86 -4.89
CA ASP A 226 12.79 -3.75 -3.44
C ASP A 226 11.48 -3.99 -2.68
N THR A 227 11.57 -4.19 -1.38
CA THR A 227 10.42 -4.21 -0.46
C THR A 227 10.73 -3.46 0.82
N VAL A 228 9.93 -2.45 1.13
CA VAL A 228 10.03 -1.75 2.41
C VAL A 228 9.13 -2.45 3.42
N VAL A 229 9.64 -2.67 4.62
CA VAL A 229 8.86 -3.11 5.77
C VAL A 229 8.95 -2.03 6.83
N TRP A 230 7.78 -1.52 7.25
CA TRP A 230 7.71 -0.44 8.22
C TRP A 230 6.63 -0.65 9.27
N ASN A 231 7.02 -0.48 10.53
CA ASN A 231 6.12 -0.31 11.66
C ASN A 231 6.73 0.73 12.63
N PRO A 232 6.00 1.80 12.98
CA PRO A 232 6.51 2.90 13.81
C PRO A 232 6.78 2.50 15.26
N TRP A 233 6.13 1.44 15.76
CA TRP A 233 6.16 1.08 17.17
C TRP A 233 5.68 2.21 18.12
N ASP A 234 5.84 1.99 19.42
CA ASP A 234 5.28 2.84 20.47
C ASP A 234 5.74 4.31 20.42
N LYS A 235 7.05 4.55 20.43
CA LYS A 235 7.60 5.91 20.57
C LYS A 235 7.31 6.78 19.36
N LYS A 236 7.42 6.23 18.15
CA LYS A 236 7.19 6.97 16.91
C LYS A 236 5.71 7.28 16.73
N SER A 237 4.82 6.34 17.06
CA SER A 237 3.37 6.54 16.91
C SER A 237 2.88 7.73 17.72
N LYS A 238 3.33 7.86 18.97
CA LYS A 238 2.97 8.97 19.88
C LYS A 238 3.37 10.37 19.38
N ILE A 239 4.31 10.47 18.44
CA ILE A 239 4.73 11.75 17.86
C ILE A 239 4.16 11.98 16.45
N MET A 240 3.51 10.98 15.87
CA MET A 240 2.83 11.09 14.59
C MET A 240 1.43 11.66 14.80
N GLN A 241 1.18 12.85 14.25
CA GLN A 241 -0.10 13.55 14.45
C GLN A 241 -1.28 12.90 13.71
N ASP A 242 -1.01 11.96 12.82
CA ASP A 242 -1.99 11.30 11.94
C ASP A 242 -1.99 9.78 12.11
N LEU A 243 -1.50 9.31 13.26
CA LEU A 243 -1.54 7.92 13.71
C LEU A 243 -1.80 7.93 15.22
N GLY A 244 -2.80 7.19 15.68
CA GLY A 244 -3.08 7.05 17.09
C GLY A 244 -1.97 6.30 17.83
N ASP A 245 -1.75 6.64 19.11
CA ASP A 245 -0.64 6.15 19.93
C ASP A 245 -0.45 4.62 19.90
N GLU A 246 -1.56 3.87 19.85
CA GLU A 246 -1.57 2.40 19.90
C GLU A 246 -1.86 1.75 18.54
N GLU A 247 -2.07 2.54 17.48
CA GLU A 247 -2.50 2.02 16.18
C GLU A 247 -1.41 1.22 15.46
N TYR A 248 -0.13 1.41 15.83
CA TYR A 248 0.97 0.58 15.33
C TYR A 248 0.75 -0.91 15.61
N LYS A 249 -0.01 -1.26 16.64
CA LYS A 249 -0.32 -2.65 16.98
C LYS A 249 -1.20 -3.32 15.93
N HIS A 250 -1.94 -2.56 15.14
CA HIS A 250 -2.93 -3.09 14.21
C HIS A 250 -2.63 -2.74 12.74
N MET A 251 -1.42 -2.23 12.47
CA MET A 251 -0.96 -1.89 11.13
C MET A 251 0.42 -2.47 10.84
N LEU A 252 0.67 -2.80 9.58
CA LEU A 252 2.00 -3.11 9.06
C LEU A 252 2.12 -2.55 7.65
N CYS A 253 3.21 -1.83 7.34
CA CYS A 253 3.51 -1.47 5.96
C CYS A 253 4.43 -2.52 5.33
N VAL A 254 3.99 -3.07 4.19
CA VAL A 254 4.82 -3.89 3.30
C VAL A 254 4.70 -3.33 1.90
N GLU A 255 5.75 -2.70 1.41
CA GLU A 255 5.70 -1.79 0.26
C GLU A 255 6.52 -2.33 -0.90
N PRO A 256 5.90 -2.79 -1.99
CA PRO A 256 6.61 -3.03 -3.24
C PRO A 256 7.22 -1.74 -3.75
N ALA A 257 8.53 -1.74 -4.01
CA ALA A 257 9.27 -0.52 -4.25
C ALA A 257 10.41 -0.67 -5.27
N ALA A 258 10.88 0.48 -5.76
CA ALA A 258 12.10 0.65 -6.54
C ALA A 258 12.83 1.87 -5.94
N VAL A 259 13.76 1.60 -5.02
CA VAL A 259 14.34 2.59 -4.11
C VAL A 259 15.85 2.63 -4.22
N GLU A 260 16.51 1.48 -4.07
CA GLU A 260 17.98 1.43 -4.03
C GLU A 260 18.59 1.86 -5.35
N LYS A 261 18.00 1.41 -6.46
CA LYS A 261 18.39 1.80 -7.82
C LYS A 261 17.27 2.63 -8.43
N PRO A 262 17.44 3.96 -8.57
CA PRO A 262 16.47 4.80 -9.24
C PRO A 262 16.21 4.34 -10.69
N ILE A 263 14.95 4.35 -11.08
CA ILE A 263 14.54 4.06 -12.46
C ILE A 263 14.84 5.29 -13.31
N THR A 264 15.51 5.11 -14.44
CA THR A 264 15.80 6.21 -15.39
C THR A 264 15.05 5.99 -16.70
N LEU A 265 14.35 7.02 -17.17
CA LEU A 265 13.60 7.01 -18.42
C LEU A 265 14.12 8.06 -19.38
N LYS A 266 14.50 7.64 -20.59
CA LYS A 266 14.74 8.54 -21.72
C LYS A 266 13.40 9.06 -22.26
N PRO A 267 13.41 10.18 -23.01
CA PRO A 267 12.20 10.70 -23.64
C PRO A 267 11.45 9.63 -24.43
N GLY A 268 10.14 9.52 -24.17
CA GLY A 268 9.26 8.55 -24.81
C GLY A 268 9.24 7.16 -24.17
N GLU A 269 10.23 6.80 -23.34
CA GLU A 269 10.26 5.53 -22.59
C GLU A 269 9.20 5.53 -21.48
N GLU A 270 8.71 4.33 -21.16
CA GLU A 270 7.72 4.09 -20.12
C GLU A 270 8.22 2.98 -19.18
N TRP A 271 8.15 3.24 -17.88
CA TRP A 271 8.31 2.22 -16.85
C TRP A 271 6.95 1.71 -16.39
N LYS A 272 6.90 0.42 -16.03
CA LYS A 272 5.71 -0.24 -15.48
C LYS A 272 6.07 -0.94 -14.17
N GLY A 273 5.30 -0.65 -13.12
CA GLY A 273 5.31 -1.38 -11.85
C GLY A 273 3.93 -1.95 -11.56
N ARG A 274 3.88 -3.16 -11.02
CA ARG A 274 2.63 -3.83 -10.64
C ARG A 274 2.72 -4.38 -9.23
N MET A 275 1.63 -4.22 -8.50
CA MET A 275 1.37 -4.87 -7.23
C MET A 275 0.05 -5.63 -7.32
N GLU A 276 -0.01 -6.80 -6.69
CA GLU A 276 -1.23 -7.56 -6.46
C GLU A 276 -1.26 -8.01 -5.00
N ILE A 277 -2.40 -7.86 -4.35
CA ILE A 277 -2.63 -8.33 -2.98
C ILE A 277 -3.83 -9.26 -3.00
N SER A 278 -3.59 -10.50 -2.57
CA SER A 278 -4.61 -11.51 -2.29
C SER A 278 -4.71 -11.73 -0.78
N VAL A 279 -5.89 -12.11 -0.31
CA VAL A 279 -6.07 -12.63 1.06
C VAL A 279 -6.50 -14.08 0.96
N VAL A 280 -5.70 -14.98 1.53
CA VAL A 280 -5.99 -16.41 1.57
C VAL A 280 -6.07 -16.89 3.02
N PRO A 281 -6.80 -17.97 3.33
CA PRO A 281 -6.73 -18.60 4.64
C PRO A 281 -5.30 -19.06 4.95
N SER A 282 -4.81 -18.81 6.17
CA SER A 282 -3.54 -19.41 6.60
C SER A 282 -3.73 -20.92 6.70
N SER A 283 -2.90 -21.70 6.01
CA SER A 283 -3.00 -23.17 5.94
C SER A 283 -2.55 -23.88 7.23
N TYR A 284 -3.10 -23.45 8.38
CA TYR A 284 -3.42 -24.31 9.52
C TYR A 284 -4.91 -24.69 9.55
N CYS A 285 -5.75 -24.10 8.69
CA CYS A 285 -7.19 -24.35 8.63
C CYS A 285 -7.70 -24.87 7.28
N SER A 286 -6.82 -25.27 6.34
CA SER A 286 -7.24 -25.86 5.05
C SER A 286 -7.62 -27.35 5.15
N GLY A 287 -7.60 -27.96 6.33
CA GLY A 287 -7.92 -29.39 6.50
C GLY A 287 -7.01 -30.35 5.73
N GLN A 288 -5.89 -29.86 5.18
CA GLN A 288 -4.87 -30.66 4.49
C GLN A 288 -3.83 -31.25 5.44
N LEU A 289 -3.87 -30.89 6.72
CA LEU A 289 -3.14 -31.51 7.81
C LEU A 289 -4.11 -31.81 8.96
N ASP A 290 -5.17 -32.54 8.65
CA ASP A 290 -5.98 -33.18 9.69
C ASP A 290 -5.20 -34.40 10.19
N PRO A 291 -4.70 -34.41 11.45
CA PRO A 291 -3.96 -35.56 11.97
C PRO A 291 -4.79 -36.85 12.00
N GLU A 292 -6.13 -36.77 11.94
CA GLU A 292 -6.98 -37.96 11.78
C GLU A 292 -6.97 -38.52 10.35
N LYS A 293 -6.67 -37.70 9.33
CA LYS A 293 -6.54 -38.17 7.93
C LYS A 293 -5.16 -38.71 7.58
N VAL A 294 -4.13 -38.41 8.38
CA VAL A 294 -2.77 -38.93 8.18
C VAL A 294 -2.63 -40.37 8.66
N LEU A 295 -3.52 -40.85 9.54
CA LEU A 295 -3.48 -42.21 10.10
C LEU A 295 -4.19 -43.28 9.25
N GLN A 296 -4.72 -42.93 8.07
CA GLN A 296 -5.35 -43.87 7.13
C GLN A 296 -4.67 -43.91 5.74
N GLY A 297 -3.43 -43.41 5.65
CA GLY A 297 -2.56 -43.59 4.49
C GLY A 297 -1.73 -44.86 4.60
#